data_AF-A0A429C935-F1
#
_entry.id   AF-A0A429C935-F1
#
_cell.length_a   1.000
_cell.length_b   1.000
_cell.length_c   1.000
_cell.angle_alpha   90.00
_cell.angle_beta   90.00
_cell.angle_gamma   90.00
#
_symmetry.space_group_name_H-M   'P 1'
#
loop_
_entity.id
_entity.type
_entity.pdbx_description
1 polymer ?
#
loop_
_entity_poly.entity_id
_entity_poly.type
_entity_poly.pdbx_seq_one_letter_code
_entity_poly.pdbx_strand_id
1 'polypeptide(L)' 'MSADQDAIDERIQDAAERGDLAELRRLADAGSSDAADQLIETATELGALDELRRLAAGGNQDAADQLAELTEE' A
#
# COMPACT_ATOMS: atom_id res chain seq x y z
N MET A 1 11.18 8.50 -18.73
CA MET A 1 10.07 8.77 -17.81
C MET A 1 9.23 9.89 -18.40
N SER A 2 7.90 9.75 -18.34
CA SER A 2 6.96 10.80 -18.77
C SER A 2 6.64 11.68 -17.56
N ALA A 3 6.32 12.96 -17.77
CA ALA A 3 5.91 13.85 -16.69
C ALA A 3 4.73 13.31 -15.87
N ASP A 4 3.84 12.52 -16.51
CA ASP A 4 2.72 11.87 -15.81
C ASP A 4 3.16 10.77 -14.85
N GLN A 5 4.24 10.04 -15.17
CA GLN A 5 4.79 9.01 -14.29
C GLN A 5 5.45 9.66 -13.08
N ASP A 6 6.27 10.70 -13.32
CA ASP A 6 6.95 11.43 -12.24
C ASP A 6 5.93 12.03 -11.25
N ALA A 7 4.79 12.53 -11.75
CA ALA A 7 3.71 13.05 -10.92
C ALA A 7 2.94 11.96 -10.14
N ILE A 8 2.90 10.71 -10.64
CA ILE A 8 2.33 9.58 -9.90
C ILE A 8 3.29 9.17 -8.79
N ASP A 9 4.58 9.06 -9.09
CA ASP A 9 5.61 8.66 -8.13
C ASP A 9 5.66 9.66 -6.95
N GLU A 10 5.62 10.97 -7.22
CA GLU A 10 5.55 12.01 -6.18
C GLU A 10 4.29 11.87 -5.30
N ARG A 11 3.13 11.56 -5.90
CA ARG A 11 1.89 11.35 -5.14
C ARG A 11 1.92 10.09 -4.28
N ILE A 12 2.56 9.03 -4.75
CA ILE A 12 2.75 7.80 -3.96
C ILE A 12 3.61 8.12 -2.75
N GLN A 13 4.75 8.78 -2.96
CA GLN A 13 5.66 9.15 -1.89
C GLN A 13 4.97 10.05 -0.86
N ASP A 14 4.30 11.12 -1.31
CA ASP A 14 3.58 12.04 -0.43
C ASP A 14 2.49 11.35 0.39
N ALA A 15 1.76 10.41 -0.21
CA ALA A 15 0.72 9.65 0.48
C ALA A 15 1.31 8.71 1.53
N ALA A 16 2.43 8.04 1.22
CA ALA A 16 3.15 7.18 2.16
C ALA A 16 3.66 7.95 3.37
N GLU A 17 4.34 9.08 3.14
CA GLU A 17 4.88 9.93 4.20
C GLU A 17 3.79 10.46 5.15
N ARG A 18 2.58 10.65 4.63
CA ARG A 18 1.41 11.11 5.41
C ARG A 18 0.62 9.97 6.05
N GLY A 19 0.91 8.71 5.73
CA GLY A 19 0.10 7.57 6.13
C GLY A 19 -1.28 7.54 5.46
N ASP A 20 -1.45 8.15 4.28
CA ASP A 20 -2.72 8.20 3.56
C ASP A 20 -2.97 6.90 2.78
N LEU A 21 -3.40 5.87 3.50
CA LEU A 21 -3.75 4.57 2.92
C LEU A 21 -4.88 4.68 1.87
N ALA A 22 -5.78 5.66 1.98
CA ALA A 22 -6.87 5.82 1.02
C ALA A 22 -6.39 6.34 -0.34
N GLU A 23 -5.42 7.24 -0.34
CA GLU A 23 -4.76 7.71 -1.57
C GLU A 23 -3.93 6.60 -2.21
N LEU A 24 -3.07 5.92 -1.43
CA LEU A 24 -2.26 4.80 -1.90
C LEU A 24 -3.14 3.70 -2.52
N ARG A 25 -4.24 3.34 -1.85
CA ARG A 25 -5.21 2.39 -2.38
C ARG A 25 -5.81 2.85 -3.70
N ARG A 26 -6.18 4.12 -3.83
CA ARG A 26 -6.78 4.64 -5.07
C ARG A 26 -5.79 4.55 -6.23
N LEU A 27 -4.51 4.83 -5.98
CA LEU A 27 -3.45 4.75 -6.99
C LEU A 27 -3.17 3.28 -7.37
N ALA A 28 -3.17 2.37 -6.39
CA ALA A 28 -3.06 0.94 -6.62
C ALA A 28 -4.24 0.38 -7.43
N ASP A 29 -5.47 0.75 -7.07
CA ASP A 29 -6.70 0.36 -7.79
C ASP A 29 -6.73 0.94 -9.22
N ALA A 30 -6.01 2.04 -9.47
CA ALA A 30 -5.80 2.62 -10.80
C ALA A 30 -4.70 1.91 -11.61
N GLY A 31 -4.03 0.89 -11.03
CA GLY A 31 -3.05 0.04 -11.68
C GLY A 31 -1.58 0.37 -11.39
N SER A 32 -1.29 1.24 -10.43
CA SER A 32 0.10 1.47 -9.99
C SER A 32 0.56 0.35 -9.06
N SER A 33 1.52 -0.46 -9.51
CA SER A 33 2.14 -1.49 -8.67
C SER A 33 2.94 -0.87 -7.52
N ASP A 34 3.69 0.20 -7.78
CA ASP A 34 4.47 0.89 -6.73
C ASP A 34 3.57 1.41 -5.61
N ALA A 35 2.36 1.90 -5.95
CA ALA A 35 1.38 2.30 -4.94
C ALA A 35 0.85 1.11 -4.13
N ALA A 36 0.71 -0.07 -4.74
CA ALA A 36 0.27 -1.27 -4.05
C ALA A 36 1.34 -1.75 -3.05
N ASP A 37 2.61 -1.74 -3.44
CA ASP A 37 3.73 -2.09 -2.57
C ASP A 37 3.82 -1.11 -1.39
N GLN A 38 3.75 0.20 -1.68
CA GLN A 38 3.79 1.24 -0.66
C GLN A 38 2.59 1.18 0.28
N LEU A 39 1.41 0.79 -0.22
CA LEU A 39 0.22 0.59 0.62
C LEU A 39 0.44 -0.52 1.65
N ILE A 40 1.11 -1.61 1.27
CA ILE A 40 1.40 -2.74 2.17
C ILE A 40 2.42 -2.31 3.22
N GLU A 41 3.51 -1.65 2.80
CA GLU A 41 4.55 -1.17 3.70
C GLU A 41 3.96 -0.19 4.73
N THR A 42 3.29 0.86 4.27
CA THR A 42 2.70 1.87 5.16
C THR A 42 1.59 1.29 6.04
N ALA A 43 0.77 0.36 5.52
CA ALA A 43 -0.22 -0.33 6.36
C ALA A 43 0.44 -1.19 7.45
N THR A 44 1.57 -1.83 7.15
CA THR A 44 2.35 -2.61 8.12
C THR A 44 2.89 -1.69 9.22
N GLU A 45 3.56 -0.61 8.84
CA GLU A 45 4.16 0.35 9.79
C GLU A 45 3.12 0.97 10.73
N LEU A 46 1.91 1.23 10.21
CA LEU A 46 0.80 1.79 10.99
C LEU A 46 0.01 0.74 11.77
N GLY A 47 0.30 -0.56 11.61
CA GLY A 47 -0.49 -1.64 12.20
C GLY A 47 -1.93 -1.69 11.67
N ALA A 48 -2.16 -1.26 10.43
CA ALA A 48 -3.48 -1.22 9.80
C ALA A 48 -3.92 -2.61 9.32
N LEU A 49 -4.21 -3.50 10.27
CA LEU A 49 -4.53 -4.91 10.00
C LEU A 49 -5.73 -5.11 9.07
N ASP A 50 -6.72 -4.21 9.11
CA ASP A 50 -7.89 -4.30 8.23
C ASP A 50 -7.55 -4.02 6.76
N GLU A 51 -6.57 -3.16 6.52
CA GLU A 51 -6.03 -2.88 5.19
C GLU A 51 -5.30 -4.11 4.63
N LEU A 52 -4.38 -4.66 5.43
CA LEU A 52 -3.63 -5.86 5.08
C LEU A 52 -4.56 -7.07 4.86
N ARG A 53 -5.56 -7.27 5.72
CA ARG A 53 -6.61 -8.30 5.54
C ARG A 53 -7.34 -8.16 4.23
N ARG A 54 -7.72 -6.93 3.85
CA ARG A 54 -8.41 -6.72 2.57
C ARG A 54 -7.52 -7.08 1.39
N LEU A 55 -6.27 -6.66 1.41
CA LEU A 55 -5.30 -6.97 0.36
C LEU A 55 -5.04 -8.48 0.26
N ALA A 56 -4.84 -9.15 1.40
CA ALA A 56 -4.69 -10.59 1.48
C ALA A 56 -5.92 -11.34 0.94
N ALA A 57 -7.13 -10.91 1.32
CA ALA A 57 -8.37 -11.48 0.80
C ALA A 57 -8.55 -11.23 -0.72
N GLY A 58 -7.92 -10.17 -1.24
CA GLY A 58 -7.78 -9.91 -2.68
C GLY A 58 -6.73 -10.75 -3.39
N GLY A 59 -6.01 -11.63 -2.66
CA GLY A 59 -4.98 -12.51 -3.20
C GLY A 59 -3.57 -11.92 -3.20
N ASN A 60 -3.33 -10.77 -2.55
CA ASN A 60 -1.98 -10.25 -2.37
C ASN A 60 -1.24 -11.06 -1.29
N GLN A 61 -0.18 -11.77 -1.70
CA GLN A 61 0.56 -12.66 -0.81
C GLN A 61 1.41 -11.89 0.19
N ASP A 62 2.09 -10.83 -0.23
CA ASP A 62 2.94 -10.03 0.64
C ASP A 62 2.12 -9.41 1.80
N ALA A 63 0.91 -8.91 1.52
CA ALA A 63 0.01 -8.43 2.56
C ALA A 63 -0.46 -9.53 3.52
N ALA A 64 -0.62 -10.77 3.03
CA ALA A 64 -0.99 -11.91 3.87
C ALA A 64 0.15 -12.31 4.81
N ASP A 65 1.39 -12.27 4.31
CA ASP A 65 2.59 -12.56 5.07
C ASP A 65 2.81 -11.49 6.17
N GLN A 66 2.77 -10.20 5.80
CA GLN A 66 2.86 -9.10 6.77
C GLN A 66 1.75 -9.15 7.84
N LEU A 67 0.52 -9.50 7.45
CA LEU A 67 -0.59 -9.66 8.38
C LEU A 67 -0.33 -10.81 9.38
N ALA A 68 0.20 -11.93 8.91
CA ALA A 68 0.53 -13.06 9.77
C ALA A 68 1.59 -12.64 10.80
N GLU A 69 2.68 -12.02 10.35
CA GLU A 69 3.77 -11.54 11.21
C GLU A 69 3.25 -10.61 12.33
N LEU A 70 2.44 -9.60 11.98
CA LEU A 70 1.90 -8.64 12.97
C LEU A 70 0.86 -9.23 13.92
N THR A 71 0.25 -10.36 13.59
CA THR A 71 -0.76 -11.02 14.45
C THR A 71 -0.20 -12.16 15.29
N GLU A 72 1.05 -12.54 15.05
CA GLU A 72 1.79 -13.53 15.84
C GLU A 72 2.62 -12.91 16.98
N GLU A 73 2.78 -11.57 16.99
CA GLU A 73 3.41 -10.76 18.06
C GLU A 73 2.50 -10.56 19.29
#